data_AF-H9F498-F1
#
_entry.id   AF-H9F498-F1
#
_cell.length_a   1.000
_cell.length_b   1.000
_cell.length_c   1.000
_cell.angle_alpha   90.00
_cell.angle_beta   90.00
_cell.angle_gamma   90.00
#
_symmetry.space_group_name_H-M   'P 1'
#
loop_
_entity.id
_entity.type
_entity.pdbx_description
1 polymer ?
#
loop_
_entity_poly.entity_id
_entity_poly.type
_entity_poly.pdbx_seq_one_letter_code
_entity_poly.pdbx_strand_id
1 'polypeptide(L)'
;RVDEGAFQLPHVMQVVTQDGSGALHTTYLQCKNVNELNQWLSALRKASAPNPDKLAACHPGAFRSARWTCCLQAERSAAGCSRTHSAVTLGDWSDPLDPDAEAQTVYRQLLLGRDQLRLKLLEDSNMDTALEADTGACPEVLARQRAAAARLLEVLADLDRAHEEFQQQEREKVALGPLGP
;
A
#
# COMPACT_ATOMS: atom_id res chain seq x y z
N ARG A 1 12.35 -9.21 9.02
CA ARG A 1 13.28 -8.08 9.28
C ARG A 1 14.44 -8.63 10.09
N VAL A 2 15.64 -8.08 9.91
CA VAL A 2 16.87 -8.49 10.59
C VAL A 2 17.19 -7.49 11.69
N ASP A 3 17.78 -7.96 12.79
CA ASP A 3 18.23 -7.10 13.89
C ASP A 3 19.38 -6.20 13.42
N GLU A 4 19.33 -4.91 13.77
CA GLU A 4 20.33 -3.93 13.34
C GLU A 4 21.75 -4.29 13.81
N GLY A 5 21.86 -4.92 15.00
CA GLY A 5 23.13 -5.42 15.55
C GLY A 5 23.71 -6.64 14.82
N ALA A 6 22.96 -7.28 13.90
CA ALA A 6 23.44 -8.45 13.17
C ALA A 6 24.58 -8.07 12.21
N PHE A 7 24.42 -6.98 11.45
CA PHE A 7 25.38 -6.54 10.44
C PHE A 7 26.00 -5.16 10.73
N GLN A 8 25.49 -4.42 11.72
CA GLN A 8 25.82 -3.00 11.90
C GLN A 8 25.49 -2.15 10.66
N LEU A 9 24.50 -2.61 9.89
CA LEU A 9 23.99 -1.96 8.69
C LEU A 9 22.50 -1.68 8.90
N PRO A 10 22.02 -0.46 8.56
CA PRO A 10 20.61 -0.17 8.63
C PRO A 10 19.87 -0.85 7.48
N HIS A 11 18.56 -1.01 7.66
CA HIS A 11 17.61 -1.39 6.61
C HIS A 11 17.86 -2.77 5.97
N VAL A 12 18.35 -3.74 6.75
CA VAL A 12 18.59 -5.10 6.28
C VAL A 12 17.35 -5.97 6.43
N MET A 13 17.00 -6.70 5.38
CA MET A 13 16.03 -7.79 5.39
C MET A 13 16.71 -9.13 5.14
N GLN A 14 15.98 -10.20 5.44
CA GLN A 14 16.35 -11.56 5.10
C GLN A 14 15.24 -12.23 4.33
N VAL A 15 15.62 -13.12 3.42
CA VAL A 15 14.75 -14.05 2.72
C VAL A 15 15.29 -15.45 2.98
N VAL A 16 14.45 -16.32 3.55
CA VAL A 16 14.80 -17.72 3.75
C VAL A 16 14.10 -18.52 2.66
N THR A 17 14.87 -19.29 1.93
CA THR A 17 14.40 -20.17 0.85
C THR A 17 14.79 -21.60 1.17
N GLN A 18 14.04 -22.55 0.62
CA GLN A 18 14.37 -23.97 0.70
C GLN A 18 14.70 -24.45 -0.70
N ASP A 19 15.83 -25.13 -0.87
CA ASP A 19 16.19 -25.73 -2.14
C ASP A 19 15.47 -27.08 -2.36
N GLY A 20 15.63 -27.67 -3.56
CA GLY A 20 15.00 -28.95 -3.89
C GLY A 20 15.48 -30.15 -3.05
N SER A 21 16.55 -29.98 -2.26
CA SER A 21 17.04 -31.00 -1.31
C SER A 21 16.45 -30.83 0.10
N GLY A 22 15.67 -29.77 0.31
CA GLY A 22 15.10 -29.42 1.61
C GLY A 22 16.02 -28.57 2.48
N ALA A 23 17.21 -28.18 2.00
CA ALA A 23 18.13 -27.36 2.76
C ALA A 23 17.70 -25.89 2.77
N LEU A 24 17.76 -25.25 3.95
CA LEU A 24 17.41 -23.85 4.11
C LEU A 24 18.59 -22.94 3.77
N HIS A 25 18.33 -21.94 2.93
CA HIS A 25 19.28 -20.89 2.58
C HIS A 25 18.74 -19.52 2.98
N THR A 26 19.52 -18.77 3.76
CA THR A 26 19.20 -17.40 4.17
C THR A 26 20.00 -16.40 3.36
N THR A 27 19.32 -15.55 2.61
CA THR A 27 19.90 -14.41 1.88
C THR A 27 19.59 -13.12 2.61
N TYR A 28 20.60 -12.25 2.76
CA TYR A 28 20.46 -10.94 3.38
C TYR A 28 20.53 -9.86 2.31
N LEU A 29 19.61 -8.89 2.34
CA LEU A 29 19.59 -7.77 1.41
C LEU A 29 19.51 -6.46 2.21
N GLN A 30 20.40 -5.51 1.87
CA GLN A 30 20.35 -4.17 2.41
C GLN A 30 19.56 -3.27 1.46
N CYS A 31 18.55 -2.58 1.99
CA CYS A 31 17.78 -1.60 1.24
C CYS A 31 18.37 -0.18 1.42
N LYS A 32 18.09 0.71 0.46
CA LYS A 32 18.58 2.10 0.46
C LYS A 32 18.06 2.90 1.65
N ASN A 33 16.81 2.66 2.05
CA ASN A 33 16.15 3.35 3.15
C ASN A 33 15.03 2.49 3.75
N VAL A 34 14.43 2.97 4.84
CA VAL A 34 13.34 2.28 5.55
C VAL A 34 12.08 2.07 4.68
N ASN A 35 11.80 2.98 3.76
CA ASN A 35 10.64 2.87 2.88
C ASN A 35 10.81 1.70 1.89
N GLU A 36 11.97 1.61 1.25
CA GLU A 36 12.29 0.52 0.33
C GLU A 36 12.31 -0.84 1.06
N LEU A 37 12.88 -0.89 2.28
CA LEU A 37 12.81 -2.08 3.13
C LEU A 37 11.37 -2.54 3.37
N ASN A 38 10.50 -1.61 3.74
CA ASN A 38 9.10 -1.93 4.02
C ASN A 38 8.34 -2.35 2.75
N GLN A 39 8.63 -1.74 1.61
CA GLN A 39 8.07 -2.12 0.31
C GLN A 39 8.46 -3.56 -0.06
N TRP A 40 9.75 -3.90 0.00
CA TRP A 40 10.22 -5.27 -0.31
C TRP A 40 9.66 -6.32 0.64
N LEU A 41 9.68 -6.06 1.95
CA LEU A 41 9.12 -6.98 2.94
C LEU A 41 7.64 -7.28 2.68
N SER A 42 6.89 -6.28 2.22
CA SER A 42 5.45 -6.40 1.99
C SER A 42 5.14 -7.14 0.70
N ALA A 43 5.83 -6.78 -0.39
CA ALA A 43 5.75 -7.49 -1.66
C ALA A 43 6.08 -8.99 -1.48
N LEU A 44 7.16 -9.31 -0.76
CA LEU A 44 7.56 -10.70 -0.52
C LEU A 44 6.59 -11.45 0.40
N ARG A 45 6.04 -10.80 1.43
CA ARG A 45 5.00 -11.41 2.29
C ARG A 45 3.74 -11.73 1.51
N LYS A 46 3.30 -10.81 0.64
CA LYS A 46 2.13 -10.98 -0.23
C LYS A 46 2.36 -12.09 -1.26
N ALA A 47 3.50 -12.06 -1.96
CA ALA A 47 3.86 -13.08 -2.95
C ALA A 47 4.02 -14.48 -2.33
N SER A 48 4.53 -14.57 -1.09
CA SER A 48 4.67 -15.83 -0.35
C SER A 48 3.43 -16.21 0.46
N ALA A 49 2.35 -15.42 0.47
CA ALA A 49 1.14 -15.71 1.24
C ALA A 49 0.56 -17.11 0.99
N PRO A 50 0.44 -17.60 -0.27
CA PRO A 50 -0.10 -18.93 -0.52
C PRO A 50 0.92 -20.06 -0.32
N ASN A 51 2.17 -19.77 0.06
CA ASN A 51 3.19 -20.80 0.27
C ASN A 51 2.87 -21.64 1.53
N PRO A 52 2.54 -22.95 1.38
CA PRO A 52 2.22 -23.82 2.52
C PRO A 52 3.44 -24.10 3.41
N ASP A 53 4.65 -24.03 2.86
CA ASP A 53 5.91 -24.34 3.54
C ASP A 53 6.54 -23.11 4.19
N LYS A 54 5.73 -22.09 4.49
CA LYS A 54 6.21 -20.87 5.14
C LYS A 54 6.69 -21.18 6.56
N LEU A 55 7.94 -20.85 6.83
CA LEU A 55 8.53 -21.00 8.16
C LEU A 55 7.75 -20.17 9.19
N ALA A 56 7.34 -20.82 10.29
CA ALA A 56 6.64 -20.17 11.41
C ALA A 56 7.59 -19.34 12.29
N ALA A 57 8.90 -19.62 12.23
CA ALA A 57 9.93 -18.93 12.98
C ALA A 57 11.20 -18.75 12.16
N CYS A 58 11.90 -17.65 12.42
CA CYS A 58 13.19 -17.32 11.80
C CYS A 58 14.16 -16.75 12.84
N HIS A 59 15.46 -16.81 12.54
CA HIS A 59 16.48 -16.11 13.32
C HIS A 59 16.58 -14.67 12.82
N PRO A 60 16.33 -13.63 13.65
CA PRO A 60 16.48 -12.24 13.21
C PRO A 60 17.95 -11.80 13.14
N GLY A 61 18.87 -12.61 13.67
CA GLY A 61 20.31 -12.37 13.61
C GLY A 61 21.01 -12.95 12.38
N ALA A 62 22.33 -12.82 12.35
CA ALA A 62 23.21 -13.45 11.38
C ALA A 62 23.90 -14.68 11.98
N PHE A 63 24.17 -15.70 11.17
CA PHE A 63 25.04 -16.80 11.59
C PHE A 63 26.51 -16.45 11.30
N ARG A 64 27.28 -16.12 12.35
CA ARG A 64 28.71 -15.78 12.25
C ARG A 64 29.47 -16.33 13.46
N SER A 65 30.76 -16.63 13.29
CA SER A 65 31.60 -17.20 14.37
C SER A 65 30.99 -18.47 14.99
N ALA A 66 30.46 -19.34 14.13
CA ALA A 66 29.81 -20.60 14.48
C ALA A 66 28.63 -20.45 15.48
N ARG A 67 27.92 -19.31 15.45
CA ARG A 67 26.70 -19.11 16.22
C ARG A 67 25.76 -18.08 15.59
N TRP A 68 24.48 -18.17 15.93
CA TRP A 68 23.50 -17.13 15.64
C TRP A 68 23.68 -15.92 16.55
N THR A 69 23.67 -14.71 16.01
CA THR A 69 23.83 -13.49 16.85
C THR A 69 22.61 -13.17 17.71
N CYS A 70 21.43 -13.70 17.36
CA CYS A 70 20.18 -13.43 18.09
C CYS A 70 19.96 -14.32 19.31
N CYS A 71 20.29 -15.61 19.22
CA CYS A 71 20.02 -16.60 20.28
C CYS A 71 21.25 -17.42 20.69
N LEU A 72 22.41 -17.16 20.09
CA LEU A 72 23.68 -17.86 20.36
C LEU A 72 23.69 -19.37 20.04
N GLN A 73 22.66 -19.88 19.36
CA GLN A 73 22.63 -21.26 18.87
C GLN A 73 23.81 -21.53 17.94
N ALA A 74 24.54 -22.62 18.19
CA ALA A 74 25.76 -22.96 17.45
C ALA A 74 25.48 -23.66 16.10
N GLU A 75 24.29 -24.24 15.96
CA GLU A 75 23.88 -24.97 14.77
C GLU A 75 23.19 -24.03 13.76
N ARG A 76 23.68 -24.02 12.51
CA ARG A 76 23.10 -23.18 11.44
C ARG A 76 21.70 -23.66 11.07
N SER A 77 21.45 -24.96 11.13
CA SER A 77 20.15 -25.56 10.84
C SER A 77 19.15 -25.49 12.01
N ALA A 78 19.51 -24.87 13.14
CA ALA A 78 18.63 -24.75 14.29
C ALA A 78 17.33 -23.99 13.95
N ALA A 79 16.22 -24.44 14.52
CA ALA A 79 14.93 -23.78 14.39
C ALA A 79 15.00 -22.29 14.80
N GLY A 80 14.25 -21.44 14.08
CA GLY A 80 14.23 -20.00 14.31
C GLY A 80 13.82 -19.63 15.73
N CYS A 81 14.50 -18.66 16.33
CA CYS A 81 14.24 -18.24 17.71
C CYS A 81 13.14 -17.17 17.85
N SER A 82 12.66 -16.59 16.75
CA SER A 82 11.64 -15.55 16.73
C SER A 82 10.50 -15.91 15.78
N ARG A 83 9.26 -15.64 16.16
CA ARG A 83 8.10 -15.91 15.30
C ARG A 83 8.15 -15.05 14.04
N THR A 84 7.92 -15.69 12.90
CA THR A 84 7.77 -14.99 11.63
C THR A 84 6.39 -14.35 11.63
N HIS A 85 6.34 -13.04 11.88
CA HIS A 85 5.10 -12.28 11.80
C HIS A 85 4.57 -12.34 10.35
N SER A 86 3.52 -13.13 10.16
CA SER A 86 2.75 -13.22 8.91
C SER A 86 1.93 -11.95 8.67
N ALA A 87 1.45 -11.35 9.76
CA ALA A 87 0.77 -10.07 9.76
C ALA A 87 1.71 -8.99 10.29
N VAL A 88 1.87 -7.91 9.53
CA VAL A 88 2.14 -6.60 10.13
C VAL A 88 0.93 -6.35 11.04
N THR A 89 1.11 -6.23 12.35
CA THR A 89 0.07 -5.64 13.19
C THR A 89 0.00 -4.17 12.77
N LEU A 90 -0.90 -3.89 11.81
CA LEU A 90 -1.26 -2.55 11.39
C LEU A 90 -1.88 -1.85 12.61
N GLY A 91 -1.07 -1.09 13.35
CA GLY A 91 -1.56 0.15 13.95
C GLY A 91 -1.58 1.24 12.88
N ASP A 92 -0.47 1.38 12.15
CA ASP A 92 -0.23 2.57 11.31
C ASP A 92 0.37 2.27 9.92
N TRP A 93 0.52 0.99 9.54
CA TRP A 93 1.21 0.65 8.29
C TRP A 93 0.22 0.49 7.13
N SER A 94 0.03 1.54 6.33
CA SER A 94 -0.67 1.41 5.05
C SER A 94 0.25 0.74 4.03
N ASP A 95 -0.20 -0.32 3.35
CA ASP A 95 0.57 -0.95 2.28
C ASP A 95 0.70 0.06 1.11
N PRO A 96 1.91 0.55 0.79
CA PRO A 96 2.09 1.49 -0.30
C PRO A 96 1.87 0.87 -1.69
N LEU A 97 1.57 -0.44 -1.75
CA LEU A 97 1.15 -1.17 -2.96
C LEU A 97 -0.31 -1.65 -2.88
N ASP A 98 -1.10 -1.13 -1.94
CA ASP A 98 -2.52 -1.44 -1.86
C ASP A 98 -3.30 -0.62 -2.90
N PRO A 99 -3.85 -1.26 -3.96
CA PRO A 99 -4.62 -0.56 -4.97
C PRO A 99 -5.87 0.09 -4.39
N ASP A 100 -6.43 -0.45 -3.30
CA ASP A 100 -7.60 0.13 -2.65
C ASP A 100 -7.22 1.42 -1.91
N ALA A 101 -6.08 1.42 -1.20
CA ALA A 101 -5.54 2.62 -0.58
C ALA A 101 -5.21 3.71 -1.62
N GLU A 102 -4.59 3.36 -2.74
CA GLU A 102 -4.28 4.31 -3.82
C GLU A 102 -5.58 4.87 -4.45
N ALA A 103 -6.56 4.01 -4.73
CA ALA A 103 -7.87 4.43 -5.23
C ALA A 103 -8.57 5.40 -4.26
N GLN A 104 -8.51 5.12 -2.94
CA GLN A 104 -9.05 6.01 -1.91
C GLN A 104 -8.30 7.35 -1.83
N THR A 105 -6.99 7.35 -2.03
CA THR A 105 -6.21 8.59 -2.12
C THR A 105 -6.63 9.44 -3.31
N VAL A 106 -6.76 8.84 -4.50
CA VAL A 106 -7.21 9.52 -5.72
C VAL A 106 -8.61 10.10 -5.53
N TYR A 107 -9.56 9.30 -5.03
CA TYR A 107 -10.91 9.74 -4.71
C TYR A 107 -10.93 10.93 -3.75
N ARG A 108 -10.13 10.88 -2.68
CA ARG A 108 -10.02 11.99 -1.71
C ARG A 108 -9.51 13.28 -2.37
N GLN A 109 -8.52 13.19 -3.24
CA GLN A 109 -8.01 14.36 -3.96
C GLN A 109 -9.06 14.95 -4.91
N LEU A 110 -9.78 14.09 -5.63
CA LEU A 110 -10.87 14.53 -6.52
C LEU A 110 -12.01 15.20 -5.73
N LEU A 111 -12.34 14.67 -4.56
CA LEU A 111 -13.31 15.27 -3.64
C LEU A 111 -12.90 16.66 -3.17
N LEU A 112 -11.65 16.84 -2.75
CA LEU A 112 -11.12 18.14 -2.31
C LEU A 112 -11.16 19.18 -3.44
N GLY A 113 -10.91 18.76 -4.69
CA GLY A 113 -10.94 19.62 -5.86
C GLY A 113 -12.34 19.88 -6.44
N ARG A 114 -13.37 19.14 -6.01
CA ARG A 114 -14.71 19.15 -6.62
C ARG A 114 -15.35 20.52 -6.66
N ASP A 115 -15.35 21.24 -5.54
CA ASP A 115 -16.05 22.51 -5.43
C ASP A 115 -15.29 23.62 -6.19
N GLN A 116 -13.96 23.55 -6.22
CA GLN A 116 -13.13 24.41 -7.06
C GLN A 116 -13.39 24.16 -8.56
N LEU A 117 -13.58 22.91 -8.95
CA LEU A 117 -13.89 22.53 -10.34
C LEU A 117 -15.28 23.03 -10.76
N ARG A 118 -16.29 22.94 -9.86
CA ARG A 118 -17.64 23.48 -10.09
C ARG A 118 -17.63 25.00 -10.26
N LEU A 119 -16.89 25.70 -9.41
CA LEU A 119 -16.80 27.16 -9.45
C LEU A 119 -16.21 27.62 -10.79
N LYS A 120 -15.09 27.04 -11.20
CA LYS A 120 -14.45 27.36 -12.49
C LYS A 120 -15.35 27.09 -13.68
N LEU A 121 -16.10 25.98 -13.67
CA LEU A 121 -17.05 25.67 -14.72
C LEU A 121 -18.19 26.70 -14.81
N LEU A 122 -18.72 27.16 -13.67
CA LEU A 122 -19.75 28.20 -13.61
C LEU A 122 -19.20 29.57 -14.03
N GLU A 123 -18.01 29.95 -13.56
CA GLU A 123 -17.35 31.20 -13.90
C GLU A 123 -17.09 31.29 -15.41
N ASP A 124 -16.58 30.22 -16.02
CA ASP A 124 -16.35 30.15 -17.47
C ASP A 124 -17.65 30.16 -18.27
N SER A 125 -18.77 29.67 -17.71
CA SER A 125 -20.09 29.74 -18.35
C SER A 125 -20.72 31.13 -18.31
N ASN A 126 -20.43 31.91 -17.26
CA ASN A 126 -20.90 33.30 -17.14
C ASN A 126 -20.07 34.26 -18.00
N MET A 127 -18.77 33.98 -18.19
CA MET A 127 -17.87 34.80 -19.03
C MET A 127 -18.13 34.65 -20.54
N ASP A 128 -18.70 33.52 -21.00
CA ASP A 128 -19.19 33.35 -22.39
C ASP A 128 -20.30 34.37 -22.76
N THR A 129 -20.92 35.03 -21.77
CA THR A 129 -21.98 36.04 -22.01
C THR A 129 -21.46 37.48 -22.11
N ALA A 130 -20.17 37.75 -21.79
CA ALA A 130 -19.71 39.12 -21.55
C ALA A 130 -18.43 39.55 -22.30
N LEU A 131 -17.62 38.66 -22.90
CA LEU A 131 -16.38 39.10 -23.52
C LEU A 131 -15.96 38.27 -24.75
N GLU A 132 -16.51 38.61 -25.90
CA GLU A 132 -15.82 38.45 -27.18
C GLU A 132 -14.68 39.48 -27.27
N ALA A 133 -13.62 39.31 -26.47
CA ALA A 133 -12.31 39.93 -26.72
C ALA A 133 -11.25 39.44 -25.70
N ASP A 134 -10.16 38.90 -26.25
CA ASP A 134 -8.80 38.99 -25.69
C ASP A 134 -8.30 37.93 -24.70
N THR A 135 -8.65 36.65 -24.88
CA THR A 135 -7.85 35.57 -24.29
C THR A 135 -7.55 34.51 -25.33
N GLY A 136 -6.26 34.34 -25.67
CA GLY A 136 -5.76 33.49 -26.77
C GLY A 136 -5.93 31.97 -26.61
N ALA A 137 -6.99 31.50 -25.95
CA ALA A 137 -7.34 30.09 -25.87
C ALA A 137 -8.30 29.74 -27.01
N CYS A 138 -7.96 28.73 -27.81
CA CYS A 138 -8.82 28.24 -28.89
C CYS A 138 -10.17 27.75 -28.32
N PRO A 139 -11.33 28.22 -28.82
CA PRO A 139 -12.67 27.87 -28.31
C PRO A 139 -12.92 26.35 -28.21
N GLU A 140 -12.35 25.56 -29.13
CA GLU A 140 -12.46 24.10 -29.10
C GLU A 140 -11.75 23.46 -27.89
N VAL A 141 -10.63 24.02 -27.46
CA VAL A 141 -9.87 23.53 -26.30
C VAL A 141 -10.66 23.78 -25.02
N LEU A 142 -11.29 24.94 -24.92
CA LEU A 142 -12.09 25.35 -23.77
C LEU A 142 -13.39 24.53 -23.68
N ALA A 143 -14.04 24.27 -24.81
CA ALA A 143 -15.18 23.34 -24.88
C ALA A 143 -14.82 21.90 -24.44
N ARG A 144 -13.65 21.39 -24.87
CA ARG A 144 -13.15 20.07 -24.43
C ARG A 144 -12.85 20.03 -22.94
N GLN A 145 -12.26 21.10 -22.38
CA GLN A 145 -12.00 21.22 -20.95
C GLN A 145 -13.30 21.22 -20.14
N ARG A 146 -14.32 21.98 -20.57
CA ARG A 146 -15.65 21.99 -19.95
C ARG A 146 -16.30 20.61 -19.97
N ALA A 147 -16.28 19.92 -21.11
CA ALA A 147 -16.82 18.56 -21.24
C ALA A 147 -16.07 17.56 -20.35
N ALA A 148 -14.74 17.65 -20.26
CA ALA A 148 -13.93 16.81 -19.38
C ALA A 148 -14.23 17.07 -17.89
N ALA A 149 -14.39 18.34 -17.50
CA ALA A 149 -14.76 18.73 -16.14
C ALA A 149 -16.16 18.25 -15.75
N ALA A 150 -17.15 18.40 -16.64
CA ALA A 150 -18.50 17.89 -16.42
C ALA A 150 -18.49 16.37 -16.21
N ARG A 151 -17.80 15.61 -17.07
CA ARG A 151 -17.63 14.16 -16.90
C ARG A 151 -16.93 13.79 -15.59
N LEU A 152 -15.95 14.57 -15.14
CA LEU A 152 -15.27 14.30 -13.88
C LEU A 152 -16.21 14.49 -12.68
N LEU A 153 -17.10 15.49 -12.73
CA LEU A 153 -18.12 15.71 -11.69
C LEU A 153 -19.17 14.59 -11.66
N GLU A 154 -19.55 14.06 -12.82
CA GLU A 154 -20.44 12.90 -12.91
C GLU A 154 -19.78 11.67 -12.27
N VAL A 155 -18.54 11.35 -12.64
CA VAL A 155 -17.78 10.24 -12.05
C VAL A 155 -17.63 10.42 -10.54
N LEU A 156 -17.38 11.64 -10.07
CA LEU A 156 -17.31 11.93 -8.63
C LEU A 156 -18.64 11.67 -7.92
N ALA A 157 -19.75 12.10 -8.50
CA ALA A 157 -21.07 11.84 -7.92
C ALA A 157 -21.38 10.34 -7.86
N ASP A 158 -20.93 9.57 -8.85
CA ASP A 158 -21.10 8.11 -8.88
C ASP A 158 -20.25 7.43 -7.81
N LEU A 159 -18.99 7.88 -7.64
CA LEU A 159 -18.09 7.41 -6.59
C LEU A 159 -18.63 7.74 -5.19
N ASP A 160 -19.17 8.94 -4.98
CA ASP A 160 -19.78 9.36 -3.72
C ASP A 160 -20.93 8.41 -3.34
N ARG A 161 -21.84 8.11 -4.27
CA ARG A 161 -22.96 7.19 -4.03
C ARG A 161 -22.48 5.78 -3.72
N ALA A 162 -21.53 5.24 -4.50
CA ALA A 162 -20.97 3.92 -4.24
C ALA A 162 -20.27 3.85 -2.89
N HIS A 163 -19.58 4.93 -2.47
CA HIS A 163 -18.95 5.01 -1.16
C HIS A 163 -19.97 5.02 -0.02
N GLU A 164 -21.05 5.78 -0.14
CA GLU A 164 -22.13 5.82 0.85
C GLU A 164 -22.82 4.46 0.99
N GLU A 165 -23.13 3.80 -0.12
CA GLU A 165 -23.70 2.45 -0.15
C GLU A 165 -22.79 1.45 0.56
N PHE A 166 -21.48 1.49 0.28
CA PHE A 166 -20.50 0.62 0.93
C PHE A 166 -20.41 0.88 2.44
N GLN A 167 -20.36 2.15 2.86
CA GLN A 167 -20.33 2.51 4.28
C GLN A 167 -21.57 2.03 5.03
N GLN A 168 -22.73 2.11 4.39
CA GLN A 168 -23.98 1.63 4.97
C GLN A 168 -23.97 0.10 5.13
N GLN A 169 -23.53 -0.63 4.10
CA GLN A 169 -23.39 -2.08 4.14
C GLN A 169 -22.42 -2.54 5.23
N GLU A 170 -21.26 -1.89 5.37
CA GLU A 170 -20.29 -2.23 6.41
C GLU A 170 -20.85 -1.99 7.82
N ARG A 171 -21.59 -0.89 8.04
CA ARG A 171 -22.26 -0.62 9.32
C ARG A 171 -23.30 -1.67 9.66
N GLU A 172 -24.09 -2.10 8.67
CA GLU A 172 -25.10 -3.14 8.83
C GLU A 172 -24.47 -4.51 9.14
N LYS A 173 -23.36 -4.83 8.48
CA LYS A 173 -22.60 -6.06 8.68
C LYS A 173 -21.95 -6.15 10.06
N VAL A 174 -21.43 -5.02 10.56
CA VAL A 174 -20.92 -4.89 11.93
C VAL A 174 -22.04 -5.01 12.96
N ALA A 175 -23.23 -4.46 12.67
CA ALA A 175 -24.40 -4.54 13.54
C ALA A 175 -25.02 -5.94 13.63
N LEU A 176 -24.89 -6.76 12.57
CA LEU A 176 -25.45 -8.12 12.53
C LEU A 176 -24.60 -9.17 13.27
N GLY A 177 -23.32 -8.87 13.57
CA GLY A 177 -22.42 -9.77 14.30
C GLY A 177 -22.17 -11.13 13.61
N PRO A 178 -21.21 -11.94 14.07
CA PRO A 178 -21.04 -13.28 13.53
C PRO A 178 -22.19 -14.16 13.98
N LEU A 179 -23.03 -14.61 13.04
CA LEU A 179 -23.86 -15.80 13.25
C LEU A 179 -22.90 -17.01 13.27
N GLY A 180 -22.51 -17.44 14.46
CA GLY A 180 -21.80 -18.71 14.68
C GLY A 180 -22.64 -19.91 14.22
N PRO A 181 -22.03 -21.09 13.99
CA PRO A 181 -20.96 -21.68 14.79
C PRO A 181 -19.58 -21.80 14.11
#